data_AF-A0A922IQC6-F1
#
_entry.id   AF-A0A922IQC6-F1
#
_cell.length_a   1.000
_cell.length_b   1.000
_cell.length_c   1.000
_cell.angle_alpha   90.00
_cell.angle_beta   90.00
_cell.angle_gamma   90.00
#
_symmetry.space_group_name_H-M   'P 1'
#
loop_
_entity.id
_entity.type
_entity.pdbx_description
1 polymer ?
#
loop_
_entity_poly.entity_id
_entity_poly.type
_entity_poly.pdbx_seq_one_letter_code
_entity_poly.pdbx_strand_id
1 'polypeptide(L)'
;MQQTQKQTIEKTLSCLDNKPPLIFWHTDLRQVPENFSFFIGHEFFDVLPVHCFQKHEGKWHEVLVSSMINSNSLCFVRSSTKTPASIAYLPLVPNLSNRNSVEICPDMICITQLLCKRINKTGGSALLIDYGHEGEKGDTFRGFHKHSVCDPLINPGHTDLTCDVDFSILCQAVKNSDAKVKLHGPVTQAYFLINMGLFTRLKVLLSKCESERQKDELFSACEILVTNEQMGSRFKVAAITPQLESDSVGCEQQLPGFTPLSGTPYAQPNSV
;
A
#
# COMPACT_ATOMS: atom_id res chain seq x y z
N MET A 1 22.69 2.23 -0.20
CA MET A 1 21.40 2.01 0.49
C MET A 1 21.49 0.94 1.57
N GLN A 2 21.82 -0.32 1.25
CA GLN A 2 21.89 -1.42 2.24
C GLN A 2 22.82 -1.13 3.43
N GLN A 3 24.01 -0.60 3.15
CA GLN A 3 24.97 -0.23 4.19
C GLN A 3 24.43 0.88 5.12
N THR A 4 23.74 1.87 4.56
CA THR A 4 23.08 2.94 5.32
C THR A 4 21.97 2.39 6.21
N GLN A 5 21.12 1.49 5.68
CA GLN A 5 20.07 0.81 6.45
C GLN A 5 20.67 0.03 7.63
N LYS A 6 21.73 -0.75 7.38
CA LYS A 6 22.43 -1.51 8.41
C LYS A 6 22.94 -0.61 9.53
N GLN A 7 23.63 0.47 9.17
CA GLN A 7 24.18 1.44 10.12
C GLN A 7 23.07 2.11 10.96
N THR A 8 21.95 2.48 10.34
CA THR A 8 20.81 3.07 11.07
C THR A 8 20.24 2.09 12.08
N ILE A 9 20.01 0.83 11.69
CA ILE A 9 19.47 -0.20 12.58
C ILE A 9 20.43 -0.47 13.75
N GLU A 10 21.72 -0.66 13.45
CA GLU A 10 22.75 -0.89 14.48
C GLU A 10 22.83 0.27 15.47
N LYS A 11 22.81 1.52 14.98
CA LYS A 11 22.82 2.72 15.83
C LYS A 11 21.58 2.77 16.72
N THR A 12 20.38 2.59 16.17
CA THR A 12 19.12 2.62 16.95
C THR A 12 19.10 1.55 18.04
N LEU A 13 19.58 0.34 17.76
CA LEU A 13 19.58 -0.77 18.72
C LEU A 13 20.65 -0.64 19.79
N SER A 14 21.79 0.00 19.48
CA SER A 14 22.82 0.31 20.49
C SER A 14 22.29 1.21 21.60
N CYS A 15 21.30 2.07 21.32
CA CYS A 15 20.64 2.90 22.32
C CYS A 15 19.66 2.14 23.23
N LEU A 16 19.39 0.86 22.95
CA LEU A 16 18.43 0.01 23.67
C LEU A 16 19.10 -1.13 24.45
N ASP A 17 20.44 -1.11 24.60
CA ASP A 17 21.24 -2.16 25.25
C ASP A 17 20.99 -3.59 24.72
N ASN A 18 20.52 -3.71 23.48
CA ASN A 18 20.18 -4.98 22.84
C ASN A 18 21.19 -5.34 21.77
N LYS A 19 21.55 -6.63 21.68
CA LYS A 19 22.34 -7.15 20.55
C LYS A 19 21.52 -6.99 19.26
N PRO A 20 22.09 -6.45 18.17
CA PRO A 20 21.35 -6.29 16.93
C PRO A 20 20.92 -7.67 16.36
N PRO A 21 19.71 -7.76 15.78
CA PRO A 21 19.27 -8.99 15.13
C PRO A 21 20.13 -9.26 13.89
N LEU A 22 20.12 -10.51 13.42
CA LEU A 22 20.71 -10.86 12.14
C LEU A 22 19.91 -10.20 11.01
N ILE A 23 20.61 -9.54 10.09
CA ILE A 23 20.00 -8.83 8.95
C ILE A 23 20.45 -9.51 7.66
N PHE A 24 19.48 -9.86 6.83
CA PHE A 24 19.69 -10.46 5.52
C PHE A 24 18.95 -9.64 4.47
N TRP A 25 19.59 -9.45 3.31
CA TRP A 25 18.97 -8.83 2.15
C TRP A 25 18.67 -9.91 1.12
N HIS A 26 17.42 -9.95 0.68
CA HIS A 26 16.95 -10.83 -0.38
C HIS A 26 16.41 -9.97 -1.51
N THR A 27 16.64 -10.39 -2.75
CA THR A 27 16.12 -9.68 -3.93
C THR A 27 14.71 -10.12 -4.29
N ASP A 28 14.25 -11.22 -3.70
CA ASP A 28 12.96 -11.82 -3.98
C ASP A 28 12.39 -12.46 -2.70
N LEU A 29 11.08 -12.32 -2.51
CA LEU A 29 10.40 -12.87 -1.35
C LEU A 29 10.61 -14.39 -1.23
N ARG A 30 10.67 -15.13 -2.34
CA ARG A 30 10.87 -16.59 -2.37
C ARG A 30 12.21 -17.04 -1.76
N GLN A 31 13.19 -16.16 -1.65
CA GLN A 31 14.49 -16.46 -1.04
C GLN A 31 14.47 -16.29 0.49
N VAL A 32 13.49 -15.57 1.03
CA VAL A 32 13.33 -15.41 2.48
C VAL A 32 12.99 -16.77 3.10
N PRO A 33 13.56 -17.16 4.25
CA PRO A 33 13.23 -18.43 4.91
C PRO A 33 11.73 -18.59 5.25
N GLU A 34 11.19 -19.80 5.09
CA GLU A 34 9.78 -20.12 5.38
C GLU A 34 9.55 -20.41 6.86
N ASN A 35 9.51 -19.36 7.69
CA ASN A 35 9.16 -19.42 9.11
C ASN A 35 7.97 -18.49 9.41
N PHE A 36 7.41 -18.59 10.62
CA PHE A 36 6.46 -17.60 11.12
C PHE A 36 7.03 -16.18 10.97
N SER A 37 6.33 -15.30 10.24
CA SER A 37 6.90 -14.04 9.78
C SER A 37 5.89 -12.89 9.80
N PHE A 38 6.36 -11.69 10.12
CA PHE A 38 5.63 -10.45 9.92
C PHE A 38 6.15 -9.75 8.67
N PHE A 39 5.27 -9.44 7.73
CA PHE A 39 5.59 -8.72 6.51
C PHE A 39 5.07 -7.29 6.59
N ILE A 40 5.89 -6.33 6.20
CA ILE A 40 5.49 -4.91 6.11
C ILE A 40 5.84 -4.42 4.70
N GLY A 41 4.83 -3.99 3.97
CA GLY A 41 4.98 -3.22 2.74
C GLY A 41 4.44 -1.82 2.97
N HIS A 42 5.31 -0.81 2.91
CA HIS A 42 4.96 0.60 3.12
C HIS A 42 5.50 1.41 1.96
N GLU A 43 4.63 1.94 1.09
CA GLU A 43 4.99 2.58 -0.18
C GLU A 43 5.86 1.63 -1.03
N PHE A 44 5.33 0.43 -1.25
CA PHE A 44 6.04 -0.63 -1.97
C PHE A 44 5.38 -0.97 -3.29
N PHE A 45 4.05 -0.92 -3.34
CA PHE A 45 3.30 -1.32 -4.54
C PHE A 45 3.11 -0.16 -5.51
N ASP A 46 3.09 1.08 -5.04
CA ASP A 46 2.92 2.28 -5.88
C ASP A 46 4.06 2.51 -6.88
N VAL A 47 5.25 1.99 -6.57
CA VAL A 47 6.44 2.05 -7.44
C VAL A 47 6.59 0.86 -8.38
N LEU A 48 5.74 -0.17 -8.26
CA LEU A 48 5.82 -1.34 -9.14
C LEU A 48 5.23 -1.03 -10.53
N PRO A 49 5.70 -1.72 -11.58
CA PRO A 49 5.19 -1.51 -12.93
C PRO A 49 3.67 -1.75 -13.04
N VAL A 50 3.01 -0.85 -13.75
CA VAL A 50 1.56 -0.90 -14.00
C VAL A 50 1.26 -0.99 -15.50
N HIS A 51 0.18 -1.71 -15.82
CA HIS A 51 -0.48 -1.64 -17.11
C HIS A 51 -1.71 -0.74 -17.01
N CYS A 52 -1.78 0.28 -17.86
CA CYS A 52 -2.90 1.21 -17.89
C CYS A 52 -3.86 0.83 -19.03
N PHE A 53 -5.15 0.76 -18.73
CA PHE A 53 -6.21 0.46 -19.69
C PHE A 53 -7.25 1.57 -19.69
N GLN A 54 -7.74 1.94 -20.87
CA GLN A 54 -8.78 2.94 -21.04
C GLN A 54 -9.91 2.41 -21.92
N LYS A 55 -11.13 2.76 -21.56
CA LYS A 55 -12.35 2.39 -22.28
C LYS A 55 -12.69 3.48 -23.30
N HIS A 56 -12.81 3.09 -24.55
CA HIS A 56 -13.21 3.97 -25.65
C HIS A 56 -14.25 3.28 -26.52
N GLU A 57 -15.36 3.95 -26.79
CA GLU A 57 -16.49 3.39 -27.58
C GLU A 57 -16.93 2.00 -27.08
N GLY A 58 -16.92 1.82 -25.75
CA GLY A 58 -17.29 0.56 -25.10
C GLY A 58 -16.24 -0.55 -25.13
N LYS A 59 -15.07 -0.34 -25.76
CA LYS A 59 -13.97 -1.30 -25.83
C LYS A 59 -12.80 -0.88 -24.97
N TRP A 60 -12.11 -1.85 -24.38
CA TRP A 60 -10.89 -1.61 -23.60
C TRP A 60 -9.66 -1.62 -24.51
N HIS A 61 -8.82 -0.61 -24.33
CA HIS A 61 -7.55 -0.43 -25.03
C HIS A 61 -6.45 -0.29 -23.98
N GLU A 62 -5.31 -0.93 -24.23
CA GLU A 62 -4.12 -0.69 -23.41
C GLU A 62 -3.50 0.65 -23.80
N VAL A 63 -3.06 1.42 -22.81
CA VAL A 63 -2.28 2.64 -22.99
C VAL A 63 -0.81 2.23 -23.08
N LEU A 64 -0.19 2.56 -24.20
CA LEU A 64 1.18 2.22 -24.56
C LEU A 64 1.99 3.51 -24.74
N VAL A 65 3.32 3.37 -24.71
CA VAL A 65 4.24 4.48 -25.01
C VAL A 65 4.77 4.32 -26.43
N SER A 66 4.73 5.40 -27.21
CA SER A 66 5.27 5.47 -28.58
C SER A 66 6.21 6.66 -28.72
N SER A 67 7.11 6.60 -29.71
CA SER A 67 7.82 7.78 -30.19
C SER A 67 6.88 8.63 -31.04
N MET A 68 6.97 9.95 -30.90
CA MET A 68 6.32 10.89 -31.83
C MET A 68 7.04 10.92 -33.18
N ILE A 69 6.30 11.16 -34.26
CA ILE A 69 6.87 11.26 -35.60
C ILE A 69 7.72 12.54 -35.69
N ASN A 70 8.97 12.41 -36.14
CA ASN A 70 9.93 13.52 -36.30
C ASN A 70 10.39 14.20 -34.99
N SER A 71 10.24 13.55 -33.84
CA SER A 71 10.88 14.01 -32.59
C SER A 71 11.36 12.84 -31.74
N ASN A 72 12.32 13.10 -30.84
CA ASN A 72 12.76 12.13 -29.84
C ASN A 72 11.86 12.14 -28.59
N SER A 73 10.65 12.71 -28.67
CA SER A 73 9.72 12.78 -27.55
C SER A 73 8.81 11.56 -27.52
N LEU A 74 8.48 11.11 -26.32
CA LEU A 74 7.53 10.03 -26.09
C LEU A 74 6.10 10.57 -25.98
N CYS A 75 5.11 9.74 -26.30
CA CYS A 75 3.71 10.02 -26.08
C CYS A 75 2.93 8.76 -25.70
N PHE A 76 1.78 8.95 -25.05
CA PHE A 76 0.83 7.88 -24.83
C PHE A 76 -0.03 7.64 -26.06
N VAL A 77 -0.19 6.37 -26.43
CA VAL A 77 -1.07 5.90 -27.51
C VAL A 77 -1.95 4.77 -27.00
N ARG A 78 -3.08 4.52 -27.66
CA ARG A 78 -3.97 3.41 -27.33
C ARG A 78 -3.75 2.26 -28.29
N SER A 79 -3.76 1.03 -27.78
CA SER A 79 -3.65 -0.17 -28.61
C SER A 79 -4.81 -0.23 -29.61
N SER A 80 -4.53 -0.58 -30.87
CA SER A 80 -5.58 -0.74 -31.89
C SER A 80 -6.37 -2.04 -31.74
N THR A 81 -5.78 -3.02 -31.06
CA THR A 81 -6.33 -4.36 -30.84
C THR A 81 -6.16 -4.78 -29.37
N LYS A 82 -6.77 -5.90 -29.01
CA LYS A 82 -6.56 -6.51 -27.68
C LYS A 82 -5.12 -7.00 -27.59
N THR A 83 -4.46 -6.64 -26.49
CA THR A 83 -3.08 -7.04 -26.20
C THR A 83 -3.09 -8.29 -25.30
N PRO A 84 -1.96 -9.01 -25.19
CA PRO A 84 -1.85 -10.09 -24.22
C PRO A 84 -2.14 -9.64 -22.78
N ALA A 85 -1.67 -8.45 -22.41
CA ALA A 85 -1.92 -7.86 -21.09
C ALA A 85 -3.41 -7.57 -20.86
N SER A 86 -4.13 -7.06 -21.86
CA SER A 86 -5.56 -6.81 -21.71
C SER A 86 -6.37 -8.10 -21.55
N ILE A 87 -5.96 -9.18 -22.22
CA ILE A 87 -6.58 -10.50 -22.09
C ILE A 87 -6.29 -11.11 -20.71
N ALA A 88 -5.06 -10.97 -20.22
CA ALA A 88 -4.63 -11.59 -18.97
C ALA A 88 -5.12 -10.84 -17.72
N TYR A 89 -5.09 -9.52 -17.72
CA TYR A 89 -5.22 -8.72 -16.50
C TYR A 89 -6.59 -8.09 -16.29
N LEU A 90 -7.29 -7.65 -17.34
CA LEU A 90 -8.64 -7.08 -17.19
C LEU A 90 -9.64 -8.02 -16.48
N PRO A 91 -9.61 -9.35 -16.71
CA PRO A 91 -10.50 -10.27 -15.97
C PRO A 91 -10.24 -10.33 -14.45
N LEU A 92 -9.09 -9.86 -13.98
CA LEU A 92 -8.72 -9.84 -12.56
C LEU A 92 -9.32 -8.64 -11.80
N VAL A 93 -9.87 -7.66 -12.52
CA VAL A 93 -10.39 -6.42 -11.95
C VAL A 93 -11.83 -6.61 -11.49
N PRO A 94 -12.15 -6.33 -10.21
CA PRO A 94 -13.54 -6.39 -9.74
C PRO A 94 -14.38 -5.24 -10.32
N ASN A 95 -15.62 -5.54 -10.69
CA ASN A 95 -16.61 -4.55 -11.17
C ASN A 95 -16.13 -3.68 -12.35
N LEU A 96 -15.45 -4.28 -13.32
CA LEU A 96 -14.91 -3.60 -14.51
C LEU A 96 -15.97 -2.82 -15.31
N SER A 97 -17.25 -3.21 -15.25
CA SER A 97 -18.35 -2.55 -15.97
C SER A 97 -18.52 -1.08 -15.60
N ASN A 98 -18.24 -0.72 -14.34
CA ASN A 98 -18.46 0.62 -13.79
C ASN A 98 -17.24 1.53 -13.97
N ARG A 99 -16.22 1.08 -14.71
CA ARG A 99 -14.94 1.78 -14.87
C ARG A 99 -14.73 2.20 -16.32
N ASN A 100 -14.06 3.35 -16.48
CA ASN A 100 -13.63 3.88 -17.77
C ASN A 100 -12.11 3.81 -17.96
N SER A 101 -11.36 3.66 -16.87
CA SER A 101 -9.93 3.40 -16.90
C SER A 101 -9.55 2.51 -15.72
N VAL A 102 -8.46 1.76 -15.87
CA VAL A 102 -7.91 0.88 -14.82
C VAL A 102 -6.40 0.83 -14.94
N GLU A 103 -5.72 0.92 -13.81
CA GLU A 103 -4.28 0.70 -13.67
C GLU A 103 -4.10 -0.61 -12.90
N ILE A 104 -3.35 -1.56 -13.47
CA ILE A 104 -3.18 -2.90 -12.90
C ILE A 104 -1.70 -3.17 -12.70
N CYS A 105 -1.30 -3.48 -11.47
CA CYS A 105 0.03 -3.99 -11.14
C CYS A 105 0.00 -5.53 -11.03
N PRO A 106 0.53 -6.29 -12.02
CA PRO A 106 0.55 -7.75 -11.95
C PRO A 106 1.41 -8.26 -10.80
N ASP A 107 2.54 -7.60 -10.52
CA ASP A 107 3.46 -8.01 -9.46
C ASP A 107 2.82 -7.88 -8.07
N MET A 108 2.00 -6.84 -7.83
CA MET A 108 1.20 -6.74 -6.61
C MET A 108 0.32 -7.97 -6.43
N ILE A 109 -0.41 -8.40 -7.47
CA ILE A 109 -1.27 -9.59 -7.41
C ILE A 109 -0.45 -10.83 -7.03
N CYS A 110 0.68 -11.04 -7.72
CA CYS A 110 1.55 -12.19 -7.47
C CYS A 110 2.16 -12.18 -6.06
N ILE A 111 2.66 -11.04 -5.60
CA ILE A 111 3.27 -10.86 -4.28
C ILE A 111 2.21 -11.05 -3.19
N THR A 112 1.04 -10.45 -3.32
CA THR A 112 -0.08 -10.63 -2.38
C THR A 112 -0.47 -12.10 -2.27
N GLN A 113 -0.63 -12.82 -3.38
CA GLN A 113 -0.95 -14.25 -3.35
C GLN A 113 0.16 -15.09 -2.72
N LEU A 114 1.43 -14.73 -2.95
CA LEU A 114 2.57 -15.39 -2.31
C LEU A 114 2.57 -15.14 -0.79
N LEU A 115 2.29 -13.92 -0.34
CA LEU A 115 2.13 -13.59 1.08
C LEU A 115 1.01 -14.41 1.72
N CYS A 116 -0.17 -14.49 1.07
CA CYS A 116 -1.28 -15.31 1.54
C CYS A 116 -0.88 -16.77 1.73
N LYS A 117 -0.20 -17.35 0.73
CA LYS A 117 0.28 -18.75 0.79
C LYS A 117 1.28 -18.96 1.92
N ARG A 118 2.21 -18.03 2.14
CA ARG A 118 3.18 -18.11 3.25
C ARG A 118 2.49 -18.04 4.60
N ILE A 119 1.62 -17.05 4.81
CA ILE A 119 0.88 -16.86 6.06
C ILE A 119 0.03 -18.10 6.37
N ASN A 120 -0.64 -18.67 5.37
CA ASN A 120 -1.41 -19.89 5.52
C ASN A 120 -0.54 -21.11 5.88
N LYS A 121 0.67 -21.21 5.33
CA LYS A 121 1.57 -22.35 5.56
C LYS A 121 2.30 -22.28 6.90
N THR A 122 2.83 -21.11 7.25
CA THR A 122 3.79 -20.96 8.37
C THR A 122 3.30 -20.01 9.47
N GLY A 123 2.08 -19.47 9.34
CA GLY A 123 1.57 -18.41 10.22
C GLY A 123 2.25 -17.07 9.98
N GLY A 124 1.90 -16.09 10.82
CA GLY A 124 2.38 -14.71 10.73
C GLY A 124 1.31 -13.75 10.23
N SER A 125 1.69 -12.57 9.77
CA SER A 125 0.76 -11.61 9.17
C SER A 125 1.48 -10.64 8.22
N ALA A 126 0.71 -9.94 7.38
CA ALA A 126 1.21 -8.85 6.55
C ALA A 126 0.46 -7.56 6.85
N LEU A 127 1.16 -6.43 6.83
CA LEU A 127 0.61 -5.08 6.87
C LEU A 127 1.05 -4.34 5.61
N LEU A 128 0.10 -3.91 4.80
CA LEU A 128 0.29 -3.30 3.50
C LEU A 128 -0.28 -1.88 3.55
N ILE A 129 0.58 -0.88 3.34
CA ILE A 129 0.28 0.54 3.49
C ILE A 129 0.74 1.24 2.23
N ASP A 130 -0.17 1.89 1.52
CA ASP A 130 0.17 2.59 0.30
C ASP A 130 -0.82 3.69 -0.06
N TYR A 131 -0.42 4.61 -0.93
CA TYR A 131 -1.36 5.52 -1.58
C TYR A 131 -2.34 4.72 -2.42
N GLY A 132 -3.63 4.96 -2.28
CA GLY A 132 -4.57 4.09 -2.97
C GLY A 132 -6.03 4.49 -2.94
N HIS A 133 -6.80 3.66 -3.62
CA HIS A 133 -8.24 3.78 -3.79
C HIS A 133 -8.87 2.38 -3.92
N GLU A 134 -10.20 2.29 -4.00
CA GLU A 134 -10.97 1.04 -4.04
C GLU A 134 -11.71 0.88 -5.38
N GLY A 135 -11.06 1.30 -6.47
CA GLY A 135 -11.58 1.22 -7.84
C GLY A 135 -12.27 2.47 -8.39
N GLU A 136 -12.35 3.56 -7.63
CA GLU A 136 -13.00 4.82 -8.05
C GLU A 136 -12.11 5.75 -8.88
N LYS A 137 -10.79 5.55 -8.88
CA LYS A 137 -9.84 6.28 -9.72
C LYS A 137 -9.33 5.39 -10.87
N GLY A 138 -8.71 6.01 -11.88
CA GLY A 138 -8.04 5.24 -12.93
C GLY A 138 -7.12 6.06 -13.84
N ASP A 139 -6.66 7.23 -13.40
CA ASP A 139 -5.60 8.01 -14.06
C ASP A 139 -4.75 8.62 -12.94
N THR A 140 -3.89 7.78 -12.37
CA THR A 140 -3.08 8.12 -11.19
C THR A 140 -1.58 7.99 -11.45
N PHE A 141 -1.19 7.35 -12.55
CA PHE A 141 0.20 7.27 -13.01
C PHE A 141 0.79 8.64 -13.29
N ARG A 142 1.80 9.01 -12.51
CA ARG A 142 2.37 10.37 -12.53
C ARG A 142 3.86 10.36 -12.22
N GLY A 143 4.55 11.39 -12.72
CA GLY A 143 5.94 11.66 -12.38
C GLY A 143 6.06 12.66 -11.23
N PHE A 144 7.09 12.51 -10.41
CA PHE A 144 7.53 13.50 -9.43
C PHE A 144 8.96 13.94 -9.74
N HIS A 145 9.14 15.26 -9.84
CA HIS A 145 10.45 15.87 -9.99
C HIS A 145 10.54 17.11 -9.11
N LYS A 146 11.54 17.17 -8.23
CA LYS A 146 11.78 18.30 -7.29
C LYS A 146 10.53 18.70 -6.48
N HIS A 147 9.82 17.72 -5.93
CA HIS A 147 8.59 17.90 -5.13
C HIS A 147 7.36 18.45 -5.88
N SER A 148 7.36 18.35 -7.21
CA SER A 148 6.22 18.75 -8.04
C SER A 148 5.80 17.59 -8.95
N VAL A 149 4.48 17.48 -9.17
CA VAL A 149 3.92 16.55 -10.16
C VAL A 149 4.33 17.00 -11.56
N CYS A 150 4.78 16.07 -12.38
CA CYS A 150 5.11 16.29 -13.78
C CYS A 150 4.59 15.16 -14.67
N ASP A 151 4.63 15.38 -15.98
CA ASP A 151 4.35 14.33 -16.96
C ASP A 151 5.38 13.19 -16.80
N PRO A 152 4.92 11.93 -16.65
CA PRO A 152 5.80 10.77 -16.45
C PRO A 152 6.74 10.48 -17.63
N LEU A 153 6.44 11.00 -18.83
CA LEU A 153 7.27 10.80 -20.02
C LEU A 153 8.40 11.85 -20.15
N ILE A 154 8.46 12.84 -19.26
CA ILE A 154 9.54 13.83 -19.23
C ILE A 154 10.78 13.24 -18.55
N ASN A 155 11.93 13.33 -19.24
CA ASN A 155 13.24 12.84 -18.78
C ASN A 155 13.20 11.42 -18.16
N PRO A 156 12.82 10.38 -18.93
CA PRO A 156 12.76 9.01 -18.41
C PRO A 156 14.08 8.59 -17.75
N GLY A 157 14.00 8.01 -16.55
CA GLY A 157 15.16 7.65 -15.72
C GLY A 157 15.63 8.75 -14.75
N HIS A 158 15.12 9.98 -14.86
CA HIS A 158 15.39 11.10 -13.94
C HIS A 158 14.15 11.63 -13.21
N THR A 159 13.00 11.05 -13.49
CA THR A 159 11.71 11.36 -12.88
C THR A 159 11.30 10.16 -12.05
N ASP A 160 10.87 10.39 -10.81
CA ASP A 160 10.34 9.34 -9.95
C ASP A 160 8.90 9.05 -10.37
N LEU A 161 8.53 7.78 -10.47
CA LEU A 161 7.23 7.37 -11.01
C LEU A 161 6.42 6.68 -9.91
N THR A 162 5.14 7.04 -9.82
CA THR A 162 4.21 6.42 -8.86
C THR A 162 2.84 6.27 -9.49
N CYS A 163 2.09 5.29 -9.00
CA CYS A 163 0.71 5.01 -9.36
C CYS A 163 -0.05 4.64 -8.09
N ASP A 164 -1.24 5.19 -7.88
CA ASP A 164 -2.04 4.82 -6.70
C ASP A 164 -2.42 3.34 -6.79
N VAL A 165 -2.32 2.64 -5.66
CA VAL A 165 -2.69 1.24 -5.55
C VAL A 165 -4.21 1.09 -5.55
N ASP A 166 -4.71 0.24 -6.44
CA ASP A 166 -6.11 -0.20 -6.39
C ASP A 166 -6.28 -1.36 -5.38
N PHE A 167 -6.68 -1.01 -4.17
CA PHE A 167 -6.91 -1.97 -3.09
C PHE A 167 -8.08 -2.92 -3.38
N SER A 168 -8.99 -2.61 -4.31
CA SER A 168 -10.03 -3.56 -4.72
C SER A 168 -9.43 -4.76 -5.46
N ILE A 169 -8.38 -4.54 -6.26
CA ILE A 169 -7.63 -5.61 -6.94
C ILE A 169 -6.81 -6.40 -5.91
N LEU A 170 -6.19 -5.74 -4.94
CA LEU A 170 -5.50 -6.42 -3.82
C LEU A 170 -6.47 -7.33 -3.05
N CYS A 171 -7.66 -6.84 -2.71
CA CYS A 171 -8.71 -7.64 -2.06
C CYS A 171 -9.09 -8.86 -2.89
N GLN A 172 -9.26 -8.68 -4.20
CA GLN A 172 -9.59 -9.77 -5.11
C GLN A 172 -8.44 -10.78 -5.21
N ALA A 173 -7.18 -10.33 -5.20
CA ALA A 173 -6.00 -11.20 -5.20
C ALA A 173 -5.93 -12.08 -3.95
N VAL A 174 -6.28 -11.55 -2.77
CA VAL A 174 -6.38 -12.34 -1.53
C VAL A 174 -7.47 -13.40 -1.65
N LYS A 175 -8.68 -13.03 -2.12
CA LYS A 175 -9.79 -13.97 -2.32
C LYS A 175 -9.43 -15.10 -3.30
N ASN A 176 -8.67 -14.79 -4.35
CA ASN A 176 -8.24 -15.74 -5.37
C ASN A 176 -6.96 -16.51 -5.01
N SER A 177 -6.46 -16.41 -3.77
CA SER A 177 -5.19 -17.05 -3.38
C SER A 177 -5.30 -18.53 -2.99
N ASP A 178 -6.52 -19.04 -2.83
CA ASP A 178 -6.85 -20.37 -2.28
C ASP A 178 -6.27 -20.65 -0.89
N ALA A 179 -5.79 -19.61 -0.20
CA ALA A 179 -5.19 -19.70 1.12
C ALA A 179 -6.23 -19.41 2.22
N LYS A 180 -6.15 -20.11 3.35
CA LYS A 180 -7.02 -19.84 4.53
C LYS A 180 -6.50 -18.64 5.31
N VAL A 181 -6.76 -17.45 4.78
CA VAL A 181 -6.36 -16.18 5.37
C VAL A 181 -7.56 -15.24 5.49
N LYS A 182 -7.48 -14.32 6.44
CA LYS A 182 -8.45 -13.24 6.66
C LYS A 182 -7.81 -11.91 6.27
N LEU A 183 -8.52 -11.16 5.44
CA LEU A 183 -8.18 -9.78 5.07
C LEU A 183 -8.91 -8.81 5.99
N HIS A 184 -8.19 -7.83 6.52
CA HIS A 184 -8.71 -6.70 7.29
C HIS A 184 -8.47 -5.42 6.50
N GLY A 185 -9.49 -4.57 6.45
CA GLY A 185 -9.49 -3.37 5.61
C GLY A 185 -9.83 -3.63 4.14
N PRO A 186 -9.43 -2.73 3.21
CA PRO A 186 -8.63 -1.53 3.47
C PRO A 186 -9.36 -0.53 4.38
N VAL A 187 -8.60 0.19 5.21
CA VAL A 187 -9.07 1.36 5.97
C VAL A 187 -8.17 2.54 5.64
N THR A 188 -8.60 3.77 5.93
CA THR A 188 -7.73 4.95 5.76
C THR A 188 -6.59 4.93 6.79
N GLN A 189 -5.45 5.54 6.44
CA GLN A 189 -4.33 5.69 7.37
C GLN A 189 -4.74 6.41 8.66
N ALA A 190 -5.54 7.47 8.55
CA ALA A 190 -6.05 8.19 9.71
C ALA A 190 -6.82 7.26 10.65
N TYR A 191 -7.75 6.48 10.09
CA TYR A 191 -8.52 5.50 10.85
C TYR A 191 -7.59 4.50 11.55
N PHE A 192 -6.64 3.92 10.80
CA PHE A 192 -5.71 2.94 11.33
C PHE A 192 -4.87 3.50 12.48
N LEU A 193 -4.19 4.62 12.28
CA LEU A 193 -3.28 5.21 13.27
C LEU A 193 -4.02 5.66 14.53
N ILE A 194 -5.18 6.30 14.38
CA ILE A 194 -5.98 6.76 15.52
C ILE A 194 -6.44 5.57 16.36
N ASN A 195 -6.92 4.50 15.73
CA ASN A 195 -7.34 3.27 16.43
C ASN A 195 -6.17 2.43 16.96
N MET A 196 -4.94 2.68 16.49
CA MET A 196 -3.71 2.18 17.12
C MET A 196 -3.24 3.01 18.32
N GLY A 197 -3.95 4.10 18.66
CA GLY A 197 -3.65 4.94 19.82
C GLY A 197 -2.68 6.08 19.55
N LEU A 198 -2.62 6.59 18.31
CA LEU A 198 -1.72 7.69 17.90
C LEU A 198 -1.75 8.88 18.86
N PHE A 199 -2.93 9.35 19.27
CA PHE A 199 -3.05 10.53 20.15
C PHE A 199 -2.51 10.27 21.56
N THR A 200 -2.66 9.07 22.08
CA THR A 200 -2.05 8.67 23.35
C THR A 200 -0.53 8.70 23.24
N ARG A 201 0.02 8.19 22.14
CA ARG A 201 1.46 8.23 21.88
C ARG A 201 1.98 9.66 21.71
N LEU A 202 1.26 10.50 20.97
CA LEU A 202 1.58 11.91 20.77
C LEU A 202 1.65 12.64 22.11
N LYS A 203 0.66 12.46 23.00
CA LYS A 203 0.66 13.07 24.34
C LYS A 203 1.90 12.72 25.16
N VAL A 204 2.32 11.45 25.12
CA VAL A 204 3.54 11.00 25.82
C VAL A 204 4.78 11.65 25.22
N LEU A 205 4.89 11.72 23.89
CA LEU A 205 6.04 12.35 23.22
C LEU A 205 6.12 13.86 23.53
N LEU A 206 4.99 14.57 23.48
CA LEU A 206 4.92 16.00 23.80
C LEU A 206 5.36 16.30 25.24
N SER A 207 5.04 15.42 26.20
CA SER A 207 5.48 15.57 27.60
C SER A 207 6.99 15.41 27.81
N LYS A 208 7.70 14.86 26.80
CA LYS A 208 9.15 14.63 26.82
C LYS A 208 9.92 15.65 25.98
N CYS A 209 9.22 16.54 25.26
CA CYS A 209 9.86 17.60 24.51
C CYS A 209 10.50 18.64 25.44
N GLU A 210 11.71 19.07 25.09
CA GLU A 210 12.48 20.06 25.83
C GLU A 210 12.25 21.49 25.31
N SER A 211 11.63 21.64 24.13
CA SER A 211 11.33 22.93 23.50
C SER A 211 9.96 22.96 22.83
N GLU A 212 9.37 24.15 22.71
CA GLU A 212 8.13 24.35 21.95
C GLU A 212 8.30 23.98 20.48
N ARG A 213 9.47 24.27 19.87
CA ARG A 213 9.77 23.87 18.51
C ARG A 213 9.60 22.36 18.27
N GLN A 214 10.10 21.53 19.18
CA GLN A 214 9.93 20.07 19.06
C GLN A 214 8.46 19.64 19.17
N LYS A 215 7.66 20.34 19.98
CA LYS A 215 6.22 20.08 20.09
C LYS A 215 5.50 20.45 18.80
N ASP A 216 5.82 21.61 18.22
CA ASP A 216 5.26 22.06 16.95
C ASP A 216 5.60 21.07 15.82
N GLU A 217 6.86 20.63 15.73
CA GLU A 217 7.31 19.64 14.74
C GLU A 217 6.54 18.30 14.88
N LEU A 218 6.31 17.82 16.11
CA LEU A 218 5.51 16.61 16.35
C LEU A 218 4.03 16.80 16.02
N PHE A 219 3.47 17.96 16.33
CA PHE A 219 2.07 18.26 16.03
C PHE A 219 1.85 18.31 14.52
N SER A 220 2.69 19.05 13.78
CA SER A 220 2.64 19.11 12.33
C SER A 220 2.85 17.74 11.68
N ALA A 221 3.77 16.92 12.19
CA ALA A 221 3.95 15.56 11.70
C ALA A 221 2.70 14.69 11.92
N CYS A 222 2.07 14.80 13.09
CA CYS A 222 0.82 14.11 13.36
C CYS A 222 -0.30 14.57 12.42
N GLU A 223 -0.42 15.87 12.19
CA GLU A 223 -1.42 16.47 11.30
C GLU A 223 -1.28 15.93 9.87
N ILE A 224 -0.05 15.88 9.33
CA ILE A 224 0.24 15.31 8.01
C ILE A 224 -0.26 13.86 7.91
N LEU A 225 -0.05 13.06 8.96
CA LEU A 225 -0.40 11.64 8.96
C LEU A 225 -1.90 11.37 8.99
N VAL A 226 -2.72 12.23 9.60
CA VAL A 226 -4.14 11.92 9.89
C VAL A 226 -5.16 12.85 9.24
N THR A 227 -4.76 14.02 8.76
CA THR A 227 -5.71 14.95 8.10
C THR A 227 -6.07 14.47 6.69
N ASN A 228 -7.31 14.77 6.29
CA ASN A 228 -7.83 14.32 5.00
C ASN A 228 -7.17 15.03 3.82
N GLU A 229 -6.78 16.29 4.02
CA GLU A 229 -6.12 17.16 3.05
C GLU A 229 -4.70 16.63 2.73
N GLN A 230 -4.08 15.96 3.69
CA GLN A 230 -2.73 15.38 3.63
C GLN A 230 -2.80 13.86 3.38
N MET A 231 -2.13 13.06 4.20
CA MET A 231 -1.98 11.60 3.97
C MET A 231 -3.14 10.78 4.53
N GLY A 232 -3.89 11.32 5.49
CA GLY A 232 -4.82 10.56 6.31
C GLY A 232 -5.89 9.80 5.53
N SER A 233 -6.42 10.40 4.46
CA SER A 233 -7.43 9.80 3.59
C SER A 233 -6.86 9.10 2.35
N ARG A 234 -5.67 9.56 1.90
CA ARG A 234 -5.01 9.15 0.64
C ARG A 234 -4.32 7.80 0.78
N PHE A 235 -3.70 7.54 1.93
CA PHE A 235 -3.15 6.24 2.24
C PHE A 235 -4.24 5.29 2.70
N LYS A 236 -4.13 4.05 2.25
CA LYS A 236 -4.93 2.92 2.73
C LYS A 236 -4.04 1.91 3.42
N VAL A 237 -4.63 1.20 4.38
CA VAL A 237 -3.96 0.18 5.19
C VAL A 237 -4.79 -1.10 5.11
N ALA A 238 -4.15 -2.20 4.74
CA ALA A 238 -4.74 -3.53 4.74
C ALA A 238 -3.86 -4.51 5.50
N ALA A 239 -4.46 -5.47 6.20
CA ALA A 239 -3.72 -6.54 6.88
C ALA A 239 -4.22 -7.92 6.46
N ILE A 240 -3.28 -8.87 6.33
CA ILE A 240 -3.58 -10.27 6.03
C ILE A 240 -3.12 -11.10 7.23
N THR A 241 -4.02 -11.91 7.77
CA THR A 241 -3.80 -12.77 8.94
C THR A 241 -4.24 -14.20 8.64
N PRO A 242 -3.81 -15.22 9.39
CA PRO A 242 -4.33 -16.57 9.25
C PRO A 242 -5.82 -16.58 9.59
N GLN A 243 -6.62 -17.35 8.86
CA GLN A 243 -8.02 -17.55 9.23
C GLN A 243 -8.10 -18.52 10.41
N LEU A 244 -8.70 -18.09 11.53
CA LEU A 244 -8.84 -18.92 12.72
C LEU A 244 -10.16 -19.70 12.67
N GLU A 245 -10.22 -20.88 13.30
CA GLU A 245 -11.46 -21.67 13.41
C GLU A 245 -12.57 -20.92 14.18
N SER A 246 -12.19 -20.00 15.07
CA SER A 246 -13.13 -19.14 15.80
C SER A 246 -13.82 -18.09 14.92
N ASP A 247 -13.23 -17.70 13.78
CA ASP A 247 -13.85 -16.74 12.85
C ASP A 247 -15.13 -17.31 12.23
N SER A 248 -15.22 -18.63 12.04
CA SER A 248 -16.43 -19.30 11.55
C SER A 248 -17.59 -19.33 12.55
N VAL A 249 -17.35 -19.01 13.82
CA VAL A 249 -18.35 -19.02 14.91
C VAL A 249 -18.88 -17.59 15.19
N GLY A 250 -18.57 -16.61 14.33
CA GLY A 250 -19.07 -15.23 14.46
C GLY A 250 -18.37 -14.39 15.53
N CYS A 251 -17.32 -14.91 16.17
CA CYS A 251 -16.45 -14.14 17.05
C CYS A 251 -15.31 -13.55 16.20
N GLU A 252 -15.59 -12.44 15.51
CA GLU A 252 -14.57 -11.78 14.70
C GLU A 252 -13.41 -11.31 15.58
N GLN A 253 -12.20 -11.74 15.24
CA GLN A 253 -10.99 -11.26 15.89
C GLN A 253 -10.88 -9.73 15.74
N GLN A 254 -10.94 -9.01 16.85
CA GLN A 254 -10.69 -7.57 16.88
C GLN A 254 -9.20 -7.33 16.71
N LEU A 255 -8.81 -6.76 15.57
CA LEU A 255 -7.43 -6.42 15.26
C LEU A 255 -7.22 -4.91 15.51
N PRO A 256 -6.28 -4.51 16.40
CA PRO A 256 -5.97 -3.11 16.64
C PRO A 256 -5.71 -2.35 15.33
N GLY A 257 -6.23 -1.13 15.24
CA GLY A 257 -6.16 -0.31 14.03
C GLY A 257 -7.24 -0.63 12.97
N PHE A 258 -7.82 -1.82 12.98
CA PHE A 258 -8.90 -2.22 12.07
C PHE A 258 -10.27 -2.30 12.75
N THR A 259 -10.31 -2.08 14.06
CA THR A 259 -11.53 -1.93 14.85
C THR A 259 -11.51 -0.61 15.61
N PRO A 260 -12.67 0.04 15.81
CA PRO A 260 -12.73 1.28 16.56
C PRO A 260 -12.21 1.12 17.99
N LEU A 261 -11.27 1.97 18.39
CA LEU A 261 -10.81 2.09 19.77
C LEU A 261 -11.77 3.01 20.54
N SER A 262 -12.20 2.59 21.73
CA SER A 262 -13.08 3.39 22.59
C SER A 262 -12.50 4.79 22.86
N GLY A 263 -13.34 5.82 22.79
CA GLY A 263 -12.93 7.21 22.98
C GLY A 263 -12.27 7.86 21.76
N THR A 264 -12.24 7.19 20.61
CA THR A 264 -11.85 7.81 19.33
C THR A 264 -13.07 8.36 18.59
N PRO A 265 -12.88 9.28 17.61
CA PRO A 265 -13.96 9.76 16.74
C PRO A 265 -14.66 8.67 15.92
N TYR A 266 -14.09 7.46 15.87
CA TYR A 266 -14.62 6.31 15.13
C TYR A 266 -15.39 5.32 16.01
N ALA A 267 -15.37 5.50 17.34
CA ALA A 267 -16.14 4.67 18.25
C ALA A 267 -17.64 4.84 17.98
N GLN A 268 -18.39 3.73 17.96
CA GLN A 268 -19.85 3.79 17.82
C GLN A 268 -20.46 4.54 19.01
N PRO A 269 -21.48 5.39 18.82
CA PRO A 269 -21.96 6.30 19.86
C PRO A 269 -22.49 5.68 21.16
N ASN A 270 -22.66 4.36 21.31
CA ASN A 270 -23.22 3.76 22.53
C ASN A 270 -22.66 2.35 22.79
N SER A 271 -21.50 2.27 23.42
CA SER A 271 -21.08 1.10 24.20
C SER A 271 -20.50 1.59 25.53
N VAL A 272 -21.40 2.09 26.38
CA VAL A 272 -21.24 2.25 27.83
C VAL A 272 -22.29 1.36 28.48
#